data_AF-A0A495J0Q3-F1
#
_entry.id   AF-A0A495J0Q3-F1
#
_cell.length_a   1.000
_cell.length_b   1.000
_cell.length_c   1.000
_cell.angle_alpha   90.00
_cell.angle_beta   90.00
_cell.angle_gamma   90.00
#
_symmetry.space_group_name_H-M   'P 1'
#
loop_
_entity.id
_entity.type
_entity.pdbx_description
1 polymer ?
#
loop_
_entity_poly.entity_id
_entity_poly.type
_entity_poly.pdbx_seq_one_letter_code
_entity_poly.pdbx_strand_id
1 'polypeptide(L)'
;MKKTLFILLFVLTGITSVSAQTKKNAYEDSVLCVVDGVKHRGVPKIDTNFIAEIMVYKDHDEALKQFGNEARNGVVIINTLSFEISEYQKRLSLFSNSYK
;
A
#
# COMPACT_ATOMS: atom_id res chain seq x y z
N MET A 1 35.56 -18.89 -38.25
CA MET A 1 36.33 -18.37 -37.08
C MET A 1 35.36 -17.74 -36.09
N LYS A 2 35.24 -18.39 -34.92
CA LYS A 2 34.92 -17.90 -33.56
C LYS A 2 33.97 -16.70 -33.42
N LYS A 3 32.67 -17.01 -33.26
CA LYS A 3 31.75 -16.25 -32.40
C LYS A 3 32.18 -16.43 -30.93
N THR A 4 31.70 -15.57 -30.03
CA THR A 4 31.99 -15.55 -28.56
C THR A 4 33.42 -15.17 -28.15
N LEU A 5 33.73 -13.87 -28.08
CA LEU A 5 34.68 -13.32 -27.11
C LEU A 5 34.61 -11.78 -27.03
N PHE A 6 33.53 -11.20 -26.49
CA PHE A 6 33.48 -9.76 -26.21
C PHE A 6 32.79 -9.41 -24.88
N ILE A 7 32.86 -10.31 -23.90
CA ILE A 7 32.46 -10.04 -22.50
C ILE A 7 33.56 -10.58 -21.58
N LEU A 8 34.77 -10.03 -21.66
CA LEU A 8 35.80 -10.25 -20.64
C LEU A 8 36.89 -9.15 -20.65
N LEU A 9 36.51 -7.89 -20.82
CA LEU A 9 37.44 -6.76 -20.67
C LEU A 9 36.75 -5.55 -20.03
N PHE A 10 36.06 -5.78 -18.92
CA PHE A 10 35.44 -4.72 -18.11
C PHE A 10 36.00 -4.67 -16.68
N VAL A 11 37.26 -5.09 -16.50
CA VAL A 11 37.89 -5.21 -15.17
C VAL A 11 39.05 -4.23 -14.94
N LEU A 12 39.62 -3.52 -15.93
CA LEU A 12 40.88 -2.79 -15.70
C LEU A 12 40.90 -1.25 -15.74
N THR A 13 39.81 -0.56 -16.05
CA THR A 13 39.78 0.91 -15.91
C THR A 13 38.48 1.36 -15.25
N GLY A 14 38.43 1.20 -13.94
CA GLY A 14 37.63 2.01 -13.02
C GLY A 14 36.20 2.30 -13.47
N ILE A 15 35.30 1.34 -13.25
CA ILE A 15 33.88 1.67 -13.09
C ILE A 15 33.72 2.40 -11.75
N THR A 16 33.91 3.72 -11.78
CA THR A 16 33.49 4.63 -10.72
C THR A 16 32.02 4.38 -10.47
N SER A 17 31.67 4.14 -9.22
CA SER A 17 30.32 3.86 -8.74
C SER A 17 29.31 4.82 -9.38
N VAL A 18 28.36 4.29 -10.15
CA VAL A 18 27.14 5.04 -10.49
C VAL A 18 26.35 5.19 -9.19
N SER A 19 26.50 6.33 -8.53
CA SER A 19 25.58 6.76 -7.47
C SER A 19 24.31 7.22 -8.15
N ALA A 20 23.34 6.32 -8.29
CA ALA A 20 21.98 6.68 -8.64
C ALA A 20 21.41 7.53 -7.49
N GLN A 21 21.45 8.86 -7.63
CA GLN A 21 20.67 9.74 -6.77
C GLN A 21 19.20 9.61 -7.19
N THR A 22 18.54 8.58 -6.67
CA THR A 22 17.09 8.45 -6.79
C THR A 22 16.46 9.63 -6.08
N LYS A 23 15.86 10.57 -6.81
CA LYS A 23 15.04 11.62 -6.19
C LYS A 23 14.03 10.93 -5.28
N LYS A 24 14.12 11.19 -3.97
CA LYS A 24 13.17 10.65 -2.98
C LYS A 24 11.80 11.19 -3.37
N ASN A 25 10.96 10.33 -3.93
CA ASN A 25 9.66 10.73 -4.41
C ASN A 25 8.78 10.88 -3.16
N ALA A 26 8.34 12.10 -2.83
CA ALA A 26 7.48 12.35 -1.67
C ALA A 26 6.18 11.49 -1.72
N TYR A 27 5.82 11.02 -2.91
CA TYR A 27 4.74 10.08 -3.19
C TYR A 27 4.96 8.65 -2.67
N GLU A 28 6.22 8.19 -2.59
CA GLU A 28 6.59 6.87 -2.03
C GLU A 28 6.70 6.91 -0.51
N ASP A 29 6.91 8.10 0.08
CA ASP A 29 7.07 8.32 1.52
C ASP A 29 5.74 8.61 2.25
N SER A 30 4.62 8.73 1.52
CA SER A 30 3.33 9.01 2.11
C SER A 30 2.73 7.78 2.80
N VAL A 31 2.02 7.98 3.91
CA VAL A 31 1.17 6.95 4.52
C VAL A 31 0.11 6.47 3.52
N LEU A 32 -0.16 5.16 3.50
CA LEU A 32 -1.27 4.60 2.75
C LEU A 32 -2.58 4.88 3.49
N CYS A 33 -3.52 5.57 2.85
CA CYS A 33 -4.85 5.74 3.39
C CYS A 33 -5.80 4.77 2.66
N VAL A 34 -6.68 4.10 3.39
CA VAL A 34 -7.71 3.23 2.81
C VAL A 34 -9.06 3.78 3.26
N VAL A 35 -9.89 4.21 2.33
CA VAL A 35 -11.22 4.75 2.62
C VAL A 35 -12.27 3.81 2.06
N ASP A 36 -13.12 3.25 2.91
CA ASP A 36 -14.18 2.31 2.50
C ASP A 36 -13.64 1.16 1.62
N GLY A 37 -12.45 0.67 1.95
CA GLY A 37 -11.73 -0.37 1.21
C GLY A 37 -10.94 0.11 -0.03
N VAL A 38 -11.03 1.39 -0.41
CA VAL A 38 -10.32 1.97 -1.56
C VAL A 38 -9.01 2.61 -1.14
N LYS A 39 -7.91 2.28 -1.83
CA LYS A 39 -6.57 2.81 -1.55
C LYS A 39 -6.41 4.24 -2.08
N HIS A 40 -5.84 5.11 -1.24
CA HIS A 40 -5.49 6.49 -1.52
C HIS A 40 -4.06 6.79 -1.06
N ARG A 41 -3.39 7.70 -1.77
CA ARG A 41 -2.07 8.22 -1.37
C ARG A 41 -2.26 9.49 -0.56
N GLY A 42 -1.90 9.43 0.72
CA GLY A 42 -2.26 10.46 1.69
C GLY A 42 -3.75 10.44 2.06
N VAL A 43 -4.15 11.31 2.97
CA VAL A 43 -5.52 11.38 3.47
C VAL A 43 -6.38 12.21 2.50
N PRO A 44 -7.39 11.63 1.83
CA PRO A 44 -8.25 12.40 0.96
C PRO A 44 -9.15 13.34 1.77
N LYS A 45 -9.79 14.30 1.10
CA LYS A 45 -10.79 15.15 1.74
C LYS A 45 -12.04 14.32 2.02
N ILE A 46 -12.41 14.19 3.29
CA ILE A 46 -13.57 13.45 3.77
C ILE A 46 -14.39 14.38 4.66
N ASP A 47 -15.71 14.30 4.59
CA ASP A 47 -16.59 14.96 5.56
C ASP A 47 -16.51 14.20 6.90
N THR A 48 -15.97 14.86 7.90
CA THR A 48 -15.70 14.27 9.21
C THR A 48 -16.97 13.88 9.96
N ASN A 49 -18.14 14.43 9.60
CA ASN A 49 -19.41 14.08 10.24
C ASN A 49 -19.89 12.67 9.88
N PHE A 50 -19.34 12.07 8.83
CA PHE A 50 -19.74 10.74 8.34
C PHE A 50 -18.69 9.66 8.60
N ILE A 51 -17.66 9.94 9.39
CA ILE A 51 -16.66 8.94 9.78
C ILE A 51 -17.27 8.05 10.87
N ALA A 52 -17.24 6.73 10.63
CA ALA A 52 -17.62 5.74 11.63
C ALA A 52 -16.41 5.32 12.47
N GLU A 53 -15.30 5.01 11.80
CA GLU A 53 -14.10 4.47 12.42
C GLU A 53 -12.84 4.98 11.72
N ILE A 54 -11.78 5.18 12.50
CA ILE A 54 -10.42 5.35 12.00
C ILE A 54 -9.53 4.33 12.71
N MET A 55 -8.91 3.44 11.94
CA MET A 55 -7.89 2.51 12.43
C MET A 55 -6.52 2.92 11.91
N VAL A 56 -5.50 2.82 12.76
CA VAL A 56 -4.13 3.20 12.40
C VAL A 56 -3.18 2.04 12.67
N TYR A 57 -2.61 1.49 11.61
CA TYR A 57 -1.54 0.50 11.68
C TYR A 57 -0.19 1.21 11.66
N LYS A 58 0.40 1.33 12.85
CA LYS A 58 1.75 1.86 13.03
C LYS A 58 2.82 0.77 12.87
N ASP A 59 2.46 -0.46 13.25
CA ASP A 59 3.36 -1.60 13.16
C ASP A 59 3.45 -2.10 11.72
N HIS A 60 4.68 -2.17 11.22
CA HIS A 60 4.96 -2.49 9.83
C HIS A 60 4.49 -3.89 9.42
N ASP A 61 4.66 -4.89 10.27
CA ASP A 61 4.50 -6.29 9.84
C ASP A 61 3.05 -6.66 9.52
N GLU A 62 2.09 -6.19 10.32
CA GLU A 62 0.66 -6.43 10.08
C GLU A 62 0.16 -5.65 8.86
N ALA A 63 0.58 -4.39 8.75
CA ALA A 63 0.27 -3.53 7.62
C ALA A 63 0.82 -4.10 6.30
N LEU A 64 2.07 -4.56 6.28
CA LEU A 64 2.71 -5.15 5.11
C LEU A 64 2.05 -6.48 4.71
N LYS A 65 1.65 -7.32 5.68
CA LYS A 65 0.93 -8.57 5.41
C LYS A 65 -0.39 -8.33 4.69
N GLN A 66 -1.15 -7.31 5.09
CA GLN A 66 -2.47 -7.03 4.53
C GLN A 66 -2.42 -6.19 3.25
N PHE A 67 -1.53 -5.20 3.18
CA PHE A 67 -1.58 -4.16 2.14
C PHE A 67 -0.35 -4.14 1.21
N GLY A 68 0.67 -4.97 1.48
CA GLY A 68 1.89 -5.08 0.69
C GLY A 68 2.86 -3.92 0.89
N ASN A 69 3.84 -3.79 -0.01
CA ASN A 69 4.92 -2.78 0.10
C ASN A 69 4.43 -1.32 0.19
N GLU A 70 3.22 -1.02 -0.31
CA GLU A 70 2.63 0.32 -0.22
C GLU A 70 2.37 0.75 1.24
N ALA A 71 2.29 -0.22 2.15
CA ALA A 71 2.05 -0.03 3.58
C ALA A 71 3.32 0.21 4.40
N ARG A 72 4.48 0.32 3.74
CA ARG A 72 5.78 0.47 4.38
C ARG A 72 5.92 1.78 5.16
N ASN A 73 4.99 2.72 5.07
CA ASN A 73 4.98 3.92 5.90
C ASN A 73 3.77 3.96 6.85
N GLY A 74 3.23 2.78 7.17
CA GLY A 74 1.99 2.61 7.93
C GLY A 74 0.74 2.72 7.06
N VAL A 75 -0.41 2.41 7.68
CA VAL A 75 -1.73 2.45 7.04
C VAL A 75 -2.72 3.16 7.95
N VAL A 76 -3.52 4.05 7.37
CA VAL A 76 -4.70 4.62 8.00
C VAL A 76 -5.93 4.09 7.27
N ILE A 77 -6.82 3.39 7.97
CA ILE A 77 -8.09 2.94 7.43
C ILE A 77 -9.17 3.87 7.98
N ILE A 78 -10.03 4.37 7.10
CA ILE A 78 -11.16 5.22 7.42
C ILE A 78 -12.41 4.57 6.83
N ASN A 79 -13.36 4.25 7.68
CA ASN A 79 -14.66 3.74 7.24
C ASN A 79 -15.73 4.78 7.52
N THR A 80 -16.59 5.00 6.54
CA THR A 80 -17.76 5.89 6.66
C THR A 80 -18.93 5.15 7.30
N LEU A 81 -19.86 5.91 7.90
CA LEU A 81 -21.10 5.37 8.48
C LEU A 81 -21.89 4.55 7.46
N SER A 82 -21.99 5.04 6.21
CA SER A 82 -22.66 4.33 5.12
C SER A 82 -22.00 3.00 4.80
N PHE A 83 -20.67 2.96 4.80
CA PHE A 83 -19.92 1.75 4.50
C PHE A 83 -20.09 0.69 5.60
N GLU A 84 -19.95 1.08 6.87
CA GLU A 84 -20.14 0.17 8.01
C GLU A 84 -21.55 -0.41 8.06
N ILE A 85 -22.58 0.42 7.84
CA ILE A 85 -23.97 -0.05 7.81
C ILE A 85 -24.17 -1.07 6.67
N SER A 86 -23.62 -0.81 5.50
CA SER A 86 -23.69 -1.72 4.35
C SER A 86 -23.01 -3.06 4.65
N GLU A 87 -21.79 -3.06 5.18
CA GLU A 87 -21.08 -4.30 5.51
C GLU A 87 -21.77 -5.08 6.64
N TYR A 88 -22.36 -4.42 7.63
CA TYR A 88 -23.18 -5.07 8.66
C TYR A 88 -24.41 -5.78 8.05
N GLN A 89 -25.16 -5.11 7.19
CA GLN A 89 -26.33 -5.68 6.52
C GLN A 89 -25.96 -6.90 5.67
N LYS A 90 -24.85 -6.81 4.93
CA LYS A 90 -24.30 -7.92 4.14
C LYS A 90 -23.95 -9.13 5.02
N ARG A 91 -23.25 -8.91 6.13
CA ARG A 91 -22.93 -9.99 7.08
C ARG A 91 -24.19 -10.67 7.63
N LEU A 92 -25.22 -9.90 8.00
CA LEU A 92 -26.49 -10.46 8.46
C LEU A 92 -27.17 -11.32 7.39
N SER A 93 -27.16 -10.88 6.13
CA SER A 93 -27.74 -11.66 5.01
C SER A 93 -27.04 -13.01 4.80
N LEU A 94 -25.71 -13.04 4.97
CA LEU A 94 -24.92 -14.26 4.84
C LEU A 94 -25.28 -15.28 5.93
N PHE A 95 -25.41 -14.82 7.17
CA PHE A 95 -25.85 -15.69 8.27
C PHE A 95 -27.25 -16.23 8.04
N SER A 96 -28.21 -15.40 7.60
CA SER A 96 -29.57 -15.87 7.33
C SER A 96 -29.63 -16.98 6.27
N ASN A 97 -28.78 -16.94 5.25
CA ASN A 97 -28.74 -17.99 4.22
C ASN A 97 -28.10 -19.29 4.71
N SER A 98 -27.22 -19.23 5.72
CA SER A 98 -26.55 -20.42 6.27
C SER A 98 -27.45 -21.30 7.13
N TYR A 99 -28.64 -20.83 7.52
CA TYR A 99 -29.62 -21.56 8.34
C TYR A 99 -30.80 -22.11 7.52
N LYS A 100 -30.78 -22.00 6.20
CA LYS A 100 -31.71 -22.66 5.29
C LYS A 100 -31.13 -23.98 4.81
#